data_AF-A0A9P6WZU3-F1
#
_entry.id   AF-A0A9P6WZU3-F1
#
_cell.length_a   1.000
_cell.length_b   1.000
_cell.length_c   1.000
_cell.angle_alpha   90.00
_cell.angle_beta   90.00
_cell.angle_gamma   90.00
#
_symmetry.space_group_name_H-M   'P 1'
#
loop_
_entity.id
_entity.type
_entity.pdbx_description
1 polymer ?
#
loop_
_entity_poly.entity_id
_entity_poly.type
_entity_poly.pdbx_seq_one_letter_code
_entity_poly.pdbx_strand_id
1 'polypeptide(L)'
;MGDSTKLITKCDKQPDLLTIEYIRLNPEVPVKGKNLEIEFKGYLSEQVPEGTQVEIVVKLGLVQLLKRKFDFCDKIQEIDEKCPIPEGEVTFHKEVELPNQIRKLYLYNNHTFSFTPFFSSLTLNATIAPGKYTVRAEIVTPENKRVTCLVGTTIFPRR
;
A
#
# COMPACT_ATOMS: atom_id res chain seq x y z
N MET A 1 15.36 1.24 18.98
CA MET A 1 14.75 1.45 17.64
C MET A 1 14.32 0.11 17.11
N GLY A 2 13.01 -0.14 16.98
CA GLY A 2 12.52 -1.39 16.39
C GLY A 2 12.45 -1.28 14.86
N ASP A 3 12.87 -2.35 14.22
CA ASP A 3 12.80 -2.55 12.78
C ASP A 3 11.46 -3.20 12.44
N SER A 4 10.66 -2.54 11.58
CA SER A 4 9.34 -3.03 11.16
C SER A 4 9.41 -4.17 10.13
N THR A 5 10.61 -4.64 9.79
CA THR A 5 10.87 -5.81 8.93
C THR A 5 10.16 -7.10 9.40
N LYS A 6 9.70 -7.18 10.66
CA LYS A 6 8.83 -8.29 11.10
C LYS A 6 7.45 -8.29 10.45
N LEU A 7 6.92 -7.12 10.07
CA LEU A 7 5.58 -7.00 9.49
C LEU A 7 5.62 -6.99 7.96
N ILE A 8 6.73 -6.56 7.36
CA ILE A 8 6.90 -6.43 5.91
C ILE A 8 8.06 -7.31 5.46
N THR A 9 7.79 -8.24 4.57
CA THR A 9 8.77 -9.22 4.08
C THR A 9 8.77 -9.29 2.55
N LYS A 10 9.88 -9.70 1.94
CA LYS A 10 9.90 -10.01 0.50
C LYS A 10 9.02 -11.22 0.21
N CYS A 11 8.32 -11.20 -0.93
CA CYS A 11 7.42 -12.27 -1.33
C CYS A 11 8.14 -13.62 -1.55
N ASP A 12 9.34 -13.56 -2.13
CA ASP A 12 10.15 -14.71 -2.50
C ASP A 12 11.64 -14.29 -2.63
N LYS A 13 12.48 -15.19 -3.15
CA LYS A 13 13.93 -14.97 -3.34
C LYS A 13 14.30 -14.60 -4.79
N GLN A 14 13.36 -14.23 -5.65
CA GLN A 14 13.73 -13.84 -7.02
C GLN A 14 14.48 -12.50 -7.02
N PRO A 15 15.34 -12.24 -8.02
CA PRO A 15 16.04 -10.97 -8.13
C PRO A 15 15.04 -9.82 -8.29
N ASP A 16 15.29 -8.74 -7.56
CA ASP A 16 14.53 -7.50 -7.58
C ASP A 16 15.51 -6.35 -7.92
N LEU A 17 15.04 -5.33 -8.64
CA LEU A 17 15.83 -4.12 -8.88
C LEU A 17 16.05 -3.30 -7.60
N LEU A 18 15.13 -3.39 -6.63
CA LEU A 18 15.20 -2.68 -5.36
C LEU A 18 15.78 -3.57 -4.25
N THR A 19 16.90 -3.10 -3.70
CA THR A 19 17.45 -3.60 -2.44
C THR A 19 16.97 -2.70 -1.30
N ILE A 20 16.31 -3.28 -0.31
CA ILE A 20 15.74 -2.54 0.82
C ILE A 20 16.76 -2.52 1.94
N GLU A 21 17.09 -1.33 2.45
CA GLU A 21 17.96 -1.16 3.61
C GLU A 21 17.12 -1.24 4.89
N TYR A 22 16.05 -0.42 4.97
CA TYR A 22 15.08 -0.52 6.05
C TYR A 22 13.70 0.02 5.66
N ILE A 23 12.68 -0.46 6.36
CA ILE A 23 11.34 0.11 6.40
C ILE A 23 10.96 0.30 7.85
N ARG A 24 10.59 1.52 8.25
CA ARG A 24 10.14 1.83 9.59
C ARG A 24 8.71 2.31 9.55
N LEU A 25 7.90 1.73 10.42
CA LEU A 25 6.54 2.13 10.68
C LEU A 25 6.47 2.75 12.07
N ASN A 26 5.85 3.91 12.18
CA ASN A 26 5.56 4.53 13.45
C ASN A 26 4.06 4.91 13.50
N PRO A 27 3.26 4.30 14.40
CA PRO A 27 3.63 3.26 15.35
C PRO A 27 4.01 1.94 14.66
N GLU A 28 4.89 1.13 15.29
CA GLU A 28 5.39 -0.14 14.71
C GLU A 28 4.28 -1.09 14.29
N VAL A 29 3.17 -1.12 15.03
CA VAL A 29 1.94 -1.83 14.64
C VAL A 29 0.89 -0.79 14.28
N PRO A 30 0.35 -0.79 13.05
CA PRO A 30 -0.69 0.15 12.64
C PRO A 30 -1.89 0.16 13.57
N VAL A 31 -2.25 1.34 14.08
CA VAL A 31 -3.37 1.53 15.02
C VAL A 31 -4.48 2.34 14.34
N LYS A 32 -5.72 1.87 14.47
CA LYS A 32 -6.90 2.57 13.93
C LYS A 32 -7.00 4.00 14.45
N GLY A 33 -7.36 4.95 13.59
CA GLY A 33 -7.56 6.34 13.95
C GLY A 33 -6.29 7.11 14.35
N LYS A 34 -5.12 6.53 14.13
CA LYS A 34 -3.82 7.19 14.31
C LYS A 34 -3.12 7.32 12.97
N ASN A 35 -2.30 8.37 12.85
CA ASN A 35 -1.42 8.51 11.70
C ASN A 35 -0.36 7.41 11.74
N LEU A 36 -0.05 6.89 10.57
CA LEU A 36 1.01 5.94 10.32
C LEU A 36 2.08 6.66 9.51
N GLU A 37 3.23 6.86 10.16
CA GLU A 37 4.45 7.37 9.56
C GLU A 37 5.24 6.20 8.98
N ILE A 38 5.70 6.35 7.73
CA ILE A 38 6.43 5.35 6.99
C ILE A 38 7.73 5.98 6.51
N GLU A 39 8.86 5.51 7.04
CA GLU A 39 10.19 5.84 6.53
C GLU A 39 10.75 4.65 5.77
N PHE A 40 11.30 4.91 4.60
CA PHE A 40 11.91 3.90 3.75
C PHE A 40 13.28 4.35 3.27
N LYS A 41 14.22 3.41 3.23
CA LYS A 41 15.50 3.57 2.57
C LYS A 41 15.86 2.31 1.79
N GLY A 42 16.34 2.50 0.56
CA GLY A 42 16.78 1.42 -0.30
C GLY A 42 17.68 1.90 -1.43
N TYR A 43 18.06 0.97 -2.29
CA TYR A 43 18.92 1.18 -3.44
C TYR A 43 18.33 0.51 -4.68
N LEU A 44 18.15 1.27 -5.77
CA LEU A 44 17.75 0.78 -7.08
C LEU A 44 18.99 0.47 -7.91
N SER A 45 19.09 -0.76 -8.41
CA SER A 45 20.19 -1.18 -9.28
C SER A 45 20.06 -0.69 -10.73
N GLU A 46 18.86 -0.25 -11.12
CA GLU A 46 18.54 0.28 -12.45
C GLU A 46 17.41 1.32 -12.31
N GLN A 47 17.27 2.18 -13.32
CA GLN A 47 16.17 3.15 -13.41
C GLN A 47 14.80 2.46 -13.49
N VAL A 48 13.79 3.03 -12.82
CA VAL A 48 12.38 2.63 -12.94
C VAL A 48 11.70 3.53 -13.99
N PRO A 49 11.30 2.99 -15.16
CA PRO A 49 10.74 3.79 -16.25
C PRO A 49 9.25 4.10 -16.07
N GLU A 50 8.76 5.01 -16.91
CA GLU A 50 7.32 5.28 -17.09
C GLU A 50 6.54 4.02 -17.47
N GLY A 51 5.27 3.96 -17.06
CA GLY A 51 4.40 2.80 -17.31
C GLY A 51 4.68 1.58 -16.40
N THR A 52 5.56 1.73 -15.41
CA THR A 52 5.75 0.74 -14.34
C THR A 52 4.44 0.52 -13.62
N GLN A 53 4.05 -0.74 -13.42
CA GLN A 53 2.78 -1.09 -12.78
C GLN A 53 2.99 -1.64 -11.39
N VAL A 54 2.04 -1.36 -10.51
CA VAL A 54 1.94 -2.00 -9.20
C VAL A 54 0.62 -2.75 -9.08
N GLU A 55 0.71 -4.03 -8.70
CA GLU A 55 -0.43 -4.87 -8.35
C GLU A 55 -0.54 -4.95 -6.81
N ILE A 56 -1.66 -4.48 -6.27
CA ILE A 56 -2.00 -4.61 -4.85
C ILE A 56 -3.09 -5.67 -4.67
N VAL A 57 -2.81 -6.64 -3.80
CA VAL A 57 -3.74 -7.67 -3.36
C VAL A 57 -3.91 -7.60 -1.84
N VAL A 58 -5.14 -7.36 -1.37
CA VAL A 58 -5.48 -7.33 0.06
C VAL A 58 -6.35 -8.52 0.40
N LYS A 59 -5.97 -9.28 1.43
CA LYS A 59 -6.71 -10.41 1.97
C LYS A 59 -7.09 -10.17 3.43
N LEU A 60 -8.27 -10.65 3.82
CA LEU A 60 -8.71 -10.81 5.21
C LEU A 60 -8.84 -12.30 5.50
N GLY A 61 -7.91 -12.85 6.29
CA GLY A 61 -7.76 -14.30 6.43
C GLY A 61 -7.48 -14.94 5.08
N LEU A 62 -8.39 -15.79 4.61
CA LEU A 62 -8.31 -16.46 3.30
C LEU A 62 -9.06 -15.74 2.19
N VAL A 63 -9.89 -14.74 2.51
CA VAL A 63 -10.75 -14.05 1.55
C VAL A 63 -10.01 -12.87 0.94
N GLN A 64 -9.96 -12.79 -0.39
CA GLN A 64 -9.42 -11.63 -1.09
C GLN A 64 -10.45 -10.50 -1.11
N LEU A 65 -10.11 -9.37 -0.48
CA LEU A 65 -10.97 -8.19 -0.44
C LEU A 65 -10.73 -7.27 -1.64
N LEU A 66 -9.47 -7.18 -2.09
CA LEU A 66 -9.07 -6.27 -3.14
C LEU A 66 -7.99 -6.91 -4.01
N LYS A 67 -8.10 -6.73 -5.32
CA LYS A 67 -7.03 -6.91 -6.27
C LYS A 67 -7.11 -5.77 -7.29
N ARG A 68 -6.10 -4.92 -7.33
CA ARG A 68 -6.06 -3.75 -8.22
C ARG A 68 -4.67 -3.60 -8.80
N LYS A 69 -4.64 -3.19 -10.06
CA LYS A 69 -3.44 -2.71 -10.75
C LYS A 69 -3.60 -1.23 -11.01
N PHE A 70 -2.52 -0.49 -10.84
CA PHE A 70 -2.46 0.91 -11.18
C PHE A 70 -1.04 1.27 -11.62
N ASP A 71 -0.92 2.41 -12.29
CA ASP A 71 0.36 2.95 -12.68
C ASP A 71 1.12 3.41 -11.42
N PHE A 72 2.35 2.92 -11.27
CA PHE A 72 3.22 3.25 -10.16
C PHE A 72 3.69 4.71 -10.23
N CYS A 73 4.01 5.17 -11.44
CA CYS A 73 4.49 6.53 -11.72
C CYS A 73 3.44 7.59 -11.41
N ASP A 74 2.15 7.28 -11.63
CA ASP A 74 1.05 8.18 -11.22
C ASP A 74 0.93 8.32 -9.70
N LYS A 75 1.26 7.26 -8.94
CA LYS A 75 1.11 7.25 -7.47
C LYS A 75 2.28 7.82 -6.72
N ILE A 76 3.48 7.64 -7.24
CA ILE A 76 4.69 8.19 -6.62
C ILE A 76 4.78 9.72 -6.77
N GLN A 77 4.08 10.32 -7.74
CA GLN A 77 3.93 11.78 -7.80
C GLN A 77 3.26 12.38 -6.56
N GLU A 78 2.45 11.61 -5.83
CA GLU A 78 1.83 12.03 -4.55
C GLU A 78 2.85 12.11 -3.38
N ILE A 79 4.12 11.74 -3.63
CA ILE A 79 5.23 11.82 -2.68
C ILE A 79 6.43 12.61 -3.23
N ASP A 80 6.17 13.55 -4.15
CA ASP A 80 7.15 14.47 -4.77
C ASP A 80 8.25 13.80 -5.62
N GLU A 81 8.08 12.52 -5.93
CA GLU A 81 8.99 11.74 -6.76
C GLU A 81 8.40 11.58 -8.17
N LYS A 82 9.26 11.65 -9.20
CA LYS A 82 8.84 11.60 -10.60
C LYS A 82 9.53 10.48 -11.34
N CYS A 83 8.77 9.81 -12.21
CA CYS A 83 9.36 8.94 -13.19
C CYS A 83 10.06 9.75 -14.30
N PRO A 84 11.11 9.18 -14.91
CA PRO A 84 11.73 7.92 -14.54
C PRO A 84 12.61 8.05 -13.28
N ILE A 85 12.48 7.12 -12.33
CA ILE A 85 13.22 7.16 -11.06
C ILE A 85 14.64 6.66 -11.33
N PRO A 86 15.68 7.48 -11.11
CA PRO A 86 17.05 7.08 -11.41
C PRO A 86 17.51 5.89 -10.54
N GLU A 87 18.50 5.17 -11.04
CA GLU A 87 19.25 4.22 -10.21
C GLU A 87 19.97 4.95 -9.06
N GLY A 88 20.22 4.24 -7.96
CA GLY A 88 20.86 4.80 -6.78
C GLY A 88 20.05 4.69 -5.50
N GLU A 89 20.47 5.44 -4.48
CA GLU A 89 19.80 5.48 -3.18
C GLU A 89 18.44 6.19 -3.31
N VAL A 90 17.41 5.59 -2.73
CA VAL A 90 16.05 6.13 -2.67
C VAL A 90 15.58 6.15 -1.22
N THR A 91 15.07 7.31 -0.80
CA THR A 91 14.50 7.52 0.52
C THR A 91 13.14 8.18 0.39
N PHE A 92 12.12 7.64 1.04
CA PHE A 92 10.83 8.31 1.13
C PHE A 92 10.32 8.34 2.56
N HIS A 93 9.57 9.39 2.85
CA HIS A 93 8.87 9.59 4.10
C HIS A 93 7.41 9.91 3.80
N LYS A 94 6.47 9.14 4.34
CA LYS A 94 5.04 9.34 4.11
C LYS A 94 4.25 9.17 5.39
N GLU A 95 3.37 10.12 5.65
CA GLU A 95 2.35 10.03 6.68
C GLU A 95 1.01 9.66 6.05
N VAL A 96 0.34 8.64 6.59
CA VAL A 96 -0.95 8.16 6.13
C VAL A 96 -1.94 8.13 7.29
N GLU A 97 -3.11 8.73 7.11
CA GLU A 97 -4.18 8.68 8.12
C GLU A 97 -4.91 7.33 8.07
N LEU A 98 -4.94 6.60 9.19
CA LEU A 98 -5.72 5.37 9.29
C LEU A 98 -7.15 5.67 9.75
N PRO A 99 -8.19 5.19 9.05
CA PRO A 99 -9.57 5.48 9.42
C PRO A 99 -9.92 4.97 10.82
N ASN A 100 -10.75 5.73 11.53
CA ASN A 100 -11.06 5.53 12.95
C ASN A 100 -12.31 4.67 13.23
N GLN A 101 -13.16 4.40 12.23
CA GLN A 101 -14.46 3.75 12.42
C GLN A 101 -14.55 2.30 11.93
N ILE A 102 -15.31 1.50 12.70
CA ILE A 102 -15.79 0.16 12.37
C ILE A 102 -17.33 0.21 12.28
N ARG A 103 -17.93 0.54 11.13
CA ARG A 103 -19.37 0.26 10.91
C ARG A 103 -19.53 -1.17 10.36
N LYS A 104 -20.24 -2.02 11.11
CA LYS A 104 -20.74 -3.30 10.56
C LYS A 104 -21.54 -3.00 9.28
N LEU A 105 -21.17 -3.63 8.18
CA LEU A 105 -21.99 -3.63 6.97
C LEU A 105 -23.27 -4.44 7.31
N TYR A 106 -24.32 -3.76 7.78
CA TYR A 106 -25.66 -4.33 7.79
C TYR A 106 -26.38 -3.85 6.52
N LEU A 107 -26.64 -4.82 5.63
CA LEU A 107 -27.70 -4.85 4.61
C LEU A 107 -27.82 -3.62 3.68
N TYR A 108 -27.35 -3.76 2.44
CA TYR A 108 -27.82 -2.91 1.35
C TYR A 108 -29.21 -3.41 0.90
N ASN A 109 -30.25 -2.65 1.26
CA ASN A 109 -31.51 -2.62 0.54
C ASN A 109 -31.51 -1.43 -0.44
N ASN A 110 -32.13 -1.67 -1.59
CA ASN A 110 -32.24 -0.81 -2.77
C ASN A 110 -32.39 0.69 -2.52
N HIS A 111 -31.55 1.50 -3.18
CA HIS A 111 -31.97 2.82 -3.64
C HIS A 111 -31.31 3.14 -5.00
N THR A 112 -32.18 3.50 -5.94
CA THR A 112 -31.92 3.95 -7.31
C THR A 112 -31.04 5.21 -7.30
N PHE A 113 -29.93 5.16 -8.06
CA PHE A 113 -29.04 6.29 -8.26
C PHE A 113 -29.60 7.23 -9.32
N SER A 114 -30.16 8.35 -8.88
CA SER A 114 -30.42 9.52 -9.72
C SER A 114 -29.12 10.32 -9.85
N PHE A 115 -28.66 10.49 -11.09
CA PHE A 115 -27.47 11.28 -11.44
C PHE A 115 -27.62 12.75 -11.01
N THR A 116 -26.71 13.23 -10.16
CA THR A 116 -26.35 14.66 -10.08
C THR A 116 -24.82 14.79 -10.12
N PRO A 117 -24.25 15.65 -10.99
CA PRO A 117 -22.82 15.92 -11.02
C PRO A 117 -22.54 17.11 -10.10
N PHE A 118 -22.15 16.85 -8.86
CA PHE A 118 -21.55 17.87 -8.00
C PHE A 118 -20.38 17.24 -7.24
N PHE A 119 -19.18 17.67 -7.62
CA PHE A 119 -17.93 17.35 -6.94
C PHE A 119 -18.04 17.77 -5.47
N SER A 120 -18.22 16.77 -4.62
CA SER A 120 -18.07 16.87 -3.17
C SER A 120 -17.32 15.61 -2.78
N SER A 121 -16.18 15.80 -2.12
CA SER A 121 -15.27 14.78 -1.63
C SER A 121 -15.93 13.42 -1.41
N LEU A 122 -15.56 12.44 -2.23
CA LEU A 122 -15.83 11.05 -1.89
C LEU A 122 -14.94 10.72 -0.69
N THR A 123 -15.39 11.07 0.52
CA THR A 123 -14.77 10.57 1.74
C THR A 123 -14.89 9.06 1.66
N LEU A 124 -13.75 8.42 1.38
CA LEU A 124 -13.65 6.98 1.36
C LEU A 124 -13.96 6.51 2.77
N ASN A 125 -15.23 6.19 3.04
CA ASN A 125 -15.70 5.59 4.29
C ASN A 125 -15.19 4.14 4.37
N ALA A 126 -13.87 3.96 4.29
CA ALA A 126 -13.19 2.69 4.37
C ALA A 126 -13.18 2.25 5.83
N THR A 127 -14.01 1.25 6.12
CA THR A 127 -14.14 0.67 7.45
C THR A 127 -13.22 -0.53 7.59
N ILE A 128 -12.31 -0.55 8.58
CA ILE A 128 -11.39 -1.67 8.81
C ILE A 128 -12.07 -2.73 9.70
N ALA A 129 -12.55 -3.81 9.09
CA ALA A 129 -13.08 -4.97 9.80
C ALA A 129 -12.00 -5.61 10.71
N PRO A 130 -12.38 -6.31 11.78
CA PRO A 130 -11.42 -7.03 12.60
C PRO A 130 -10.96 -8.33 11.92
N GLY A 131 -9.68 -8.67 12.09
CA GLY A 131 -9.07 -9.89 11.60
C GLY A 131 -7.64 -9.68 11.11
N LYS A 132 -7.06 -10.74 10.55
CA LYS A 132 -5.72 -10.73 9.96
C LYS A 132 -5.78 -10.23 8.53
N TYR A 133 -5.13 -9.11 8.27
CA TYR A 133 -4.95 -8.55 6.94
C TYR A 133 -3.58 -8.92 6.40
N THR A 134 -3.55 -9.31 5.14
CA THR A 134 -2.31 -9.51 4.39
C THR A 134 -2.38 -8.68 3.12
N VAL A 135 -1.40 -7.81 2.93
CA VAL A 135 -1.25 -6.94 1.76
C VAL A 135 -0.05 -7.44 0.98
N ARG A 136 -0.25 -7.85 -0.27
CA ARG A 136 0.83 -8.12 -1.23
C ARG A 136 0.88 -6.95 -2.19
N ALA A 137 2.05 -6.35 -2.36
CA ALA A 137 2.32 -5.33 -3.36
C ALA A 137 3.47 -5.82 -4.25
N GLU A 138 3.26 -5.85 -5.55
CA GLU A 138 4.26 -6.29 -6.53
C GLU A 138 4.39 -5.23 -7.62
N ILE A 139 5.61 -4.78 -7.87
CA ILE A 139 5.91 -3.68 -8.80
C ILE A 139 6.75 -4.25 -9.95
N VAL A 140 6.29 -4.04 -11.18
CA VAL A 140 6.88 -4.61 -12.40
C VAL A 140 6.97 -3.54 -13.48
N THR A 141 8.13 -3.42 -14.12
CA THR A 141 8.38 -2.47 -15.22
C THR A 141 7.68 -2.94 -16.52
N PRO A 142 7.53 -2.07 -17.54
CA PRO A 142 7.00 -2.46 -18.85
C PRO A 142 7.78 -3.60 -19.53
N GLU A 143 9.09 -3.71 -19.25
CA GLU A 143 9.98 -4.76 -19.73
C GLU A 143 9.86 -6.06 -18.93
N ASN A 144 8.87 -6.15 -18.04
CA ASN A 144 8.62 -7.30 -17.18
C ASN A 144 9.75 -7.60 -16.18
N LYS A 145 10.55 -6.58 -15.83
CA LYS A 145 11.51 -6.67 -14.72
C LYS A 145 10.80 -6.35 -13.41
N ARG A 146 11.09 -7.13 -12.36
CA ARG A 146 10.47 -6.91 -11.06
C ARG A 146 11.27 -5.89 -10.26
N VAL A 147 10.62 -4.79 -9.89
CA VAL A 147 11.23 -3.76 -9.04
C VAL A 147 11.30 -4.26 -7.60
N THR A 148 10.18 -4.74 -7.05
CA THR A 148 10.13 -5.38 -5.73
C THR A 148 8.80 -6.12 -5.54
N CYS A 149 8.78 -7.08 -4.61
CA CYS A 149 7.54 -7.67 -4.13
C CYS A 149 7.56 -7.75 -2.61
N LEU A 150 6.57 -7.11 -1.97
CA LEU A 150 6.43 -7.03 -0.52
C LEU A 150 5.12 -7.63 -0.04
N VAL A 151 5.18 -8.33 1.09
CA VAL A 151 4.03 -8.83 1.85
C VAL A 151 4.05 -8.21 3.24
N GLY A 152 3.05 -7.38 3.49
CA GLY A 152 2.73 -6.83 4.80
C GLY A 152 1.65 -7.65 5.50
N THR A 153 1.79 -7.92 6.80
CA THR A 153 0.72 -8.53 7.61
C THR A 153 0.42 -7.69 8.84
N THR A 154 -0.85 -7.45 9.12
CA THR A 154 -1.30 -6.80 10.35
C THR A 154 -2.57 -7.46 10.89
N ILE A 155 -2.80 -7.37 12.19
CA ILE A 155 -3.99 -7.93 12.84
C ILE A 155 -4.74 -6.80 13.54
N PHE A 156 -5.99 -6.60 13.14
CA PHE A 156 -6.90 -5.70 13.82
C PHE A 156 -7.80 -6.51 14.76
N PRO A 157 -7.67 -6.37 16.10
CA PRO A 157 -8.48 -7.14 17.04
C PRO A 157 -9.97 -6.75 16.97
N ARG A 158 -10.84 -7.71 17.32
CA ARG A 158 -12.24 -7.44 17.68
C ARG A 158 -12.21 -6.79 19.07
N ARG A 159 -12.34 -5.47 19.16
CA ARG A 159 -12.78 -4.86 20.42
C ARG A 159 -14.28 -5.06 20.58
#